data_AF-A0A1B1Z2J1-F1
#
_entry.id   AF-A0A1B1Z2J1-F1
#
_cell.length_a   1.000
_cell.length_b   1.000
_cell.length_c   1.000
_cell.angle_alpha   90.00
_cell.angle_beta   90.00
_cell.angle_gamma   90.00
#
_symmetry.space_group_name_H-M   'P 1'
#
loop_
_entity.id
_entity.type
_entity.pdbx_description
1 polymer ?
#
loop_
_entity_poly.entity_id
_entity_poly.type
_entity_poly.pdbx_seq_one_letter_code
_entity_poly.pdbx_strand_id
1 'polypeptide(L)'
;MFFGINDAFHFSTDGDDFNTVKNGTEEFVLGKVETVHVLSKENRVLILTRDSQTTDYLFGFDLEGQLLFKVEPPEHYHFWYLSGKQVACTEADDQAKKSPLSGWWFSIDLLNGNMEMGSPAY
;
A
#
# COMPACT_ATOMS: atom_id res chain seq x y z
N MET A 1 14.55 -15.10 4.70
CA MET A 1 15.52 -14.04 5.08
C MET A 1 14.73 -12.77 5.35
N PHE A 2 14.58 -12.33 6.60
CA PHE A 2 13.69 -11.20 6.93
C PHE A 2 14.28 -9.85 6.49
N PHE A 3 13.49 -9.02 5.81
CA PHE A 3 13.81 -7.61 5.59
C PHE A 3 13.11 -6.78 6.68
N GLY A 4 13.77 -6.60 7.82
CA GLY A 4 13.29 -5.69 8.85
C GLY A 4 13.65 -4.25 8.49
N ILE A 5 12.66 -3.35 8.44
CA ILE A 5 12.92 -1.90 8.40
C ILE A 5 13.48 -1.45 9.76
N ASN A 6 12.96 -2.05 10.83
CA ASN A 6 13.39 -2.01 12.23
C ASN A 6 12.63 -3.11 12.99
N ASP A 7 12.67 -3.12 14.34
CA ASP A 7 11.98 -4.11 15.18
C ASP A 7 10.43 -4.05 15.07
N ALA A 8 9.86 -3.01 14.46
CA ALA A 8 8.42 -2.90 14.25
C ALA A 8 7.95 -3.71 13.02
N PHE A 9 8.75 -3.82 11.95
CA PHE A 9 8.30 -4.41 10.69
C PHE A 9 8.94 -5.76 10.40
N HIS A 10 8.11 -6.80 10.31
CA HIS A 10 8.54 -8.16 10.02
C HIS A 10 7.87 -8.68 8.73
N PHE A 11 8.66 -8.79 7.67
CA PHE A 11 8.19 -9.30 6.37
C PHE A 11 8.82 -10.65 6.04
N SER A 12 7.98 -11.64 5.71
CA SER A 12 8.44 -12.95 5.25
C SER A 12 8.85 -12.89 3.78
N THR A 13 9.96 -13.53 3.43
CA THR A 13 10.39 -13.69 2.02
C THR A 13 9.94 -15.00 1.41
N ASP A 14 9.38 -15.90 2.21
CA ASP A 14 9.27 -17.31 1.83
C ASP A 14 7.86 -17.66 1.32
N GLY A 15 7.07 -16.64 0.99
CA GLY A 15 5.70 -16.78 0.48
C GLY A 15 4.66 -17.07 1.55
N ASP A 16 5.05 -17.05 2.84
CA ASP A 16 4.10 -17.13 3.94
C ASP A 16 3.33 -15.81 4.09
N ASP A 17 2.00 -15.92 4.21
CA ASP A 17 1.04 -14.81 4.28
C ASP A 17 1.07 -14.01 5.62
N PHE A 18 2.03 -14.30 6.50
CA PHE A 18 2.11 -13.69 7.83
C PHE A 18 3.17 -12.60 7.85
N ASN A 19 2.82 -11.45 7.28
CA ASN A 19 3.60 -10.22 7.45
C ASN A 19 3.05 -9.48 8.66
N THR A 20 3.89 -8.95 9.53
CA THR A 20 3.40 -8.24 10.73
C THR A 20 4.06 -6.90 10.96
N VAL A 21 3.28 -5.97 11.51
CA VAL A 21 3.74 -4.68 12.01
C VAL A 21 3.43 -4.61 13.50
N LYS A 22 4.43 -4.29 14.31
CA LYS A 22 4.33 -4.22 15.77
C LYS A 22 4.45 -2.79 16.25
N ASN A 23 3.63 -2.43 17.23
CA ASN A 23 3.77 -1.20 17.99
C ASN A 23 3.61 -1.52 19.48
N GLY A 24 4.74 -1.57 20.20
CA GLY A 24 4.77 -2.03 21.59
C GLY A 24 4.27 -3.48 21.71
N THR A 25 3.11 -3.67 22.34
CA THR A 25 2.47 -5.00 22.49
C THR A 25 1.42 -5.29 21.42
N GLU A 26 1.07 -4.31 20.59
CA GLU A 26 0.12 -4.49 19.50
C GLU A 26 0.82 -5.11 18.30
N GLU A 27 0.18 -6.09 17.66
CA GLU A 27 0.66 -6.72 16.44
C GLU A 27 -0.47 -6.69 15.39
N PHE A 28 -0.16 -6.09 14.25
CA PHE A 28 -1.01 -6.04 13.07
C PHE A 28 -0.54 -7.13 12.11
N VAL A 29 -1.41 -8.10 11.84
CA VAL A 29 -1.18 -9.07 10.77
C VAL A 29 -1.63 -8.45 9.46
N LEU A 30 -0.66 -8.26 8.57
CA LEU A 30 -0.86 -7.92 7.18
C LEU A 30 -1.04 -9.22 6.39
N GLY A 31 -1.87 -9.18 5.35
CA GLY A 31 -1.95 -10.29 4.39
C GLY A 31 -0.71 -10.34 3.49
N LYS A 32 -0.90 -10.78 2.24
CA LYS A 32 0.17 -10.81 1.25
C LYS A 32 0.65 -9.40 0.90
N VAL A 33 1.85 -9.06 1.35
CA VAL A 33 2.50 -7.79 1.04
C VAL A 33 3.10 -7.85 -0.37
N GLU A 34 2.67 -6.93 -1.22
CA GLU A 34 3.17 -6.79 -2.59
C GLU A 34 4.38 -5.85 -2.62
N THR A 35 4.30 -4.71 -1.95
CA THR A 35 5.36 -3.70 -1.98
C THR A 35 5.36 -2.89 -0.69
N VAL A 36 6.57 -2.52 -0.25
CA VAL A 36 6.80 -1.62 0.88
C VAL A 36 7.65 -0.44 0.41
N HIS A 37 7.21 0.78 0.70
CA HIS A 37 7.99 2.01 0.48
C HIS A 37 8.24 2.73 1.80
N VAL A 38 9.51 2.95 2.11
CA VAL A 38 9.94 3.69 3.31
C VAL A 38 10.24 5.14 2.93
N LEU A 39 9.44 6.05 3.47
CA LEU A 39 9.55 7.49 3.25
C LEU A 39 10.11 8.15 4.52
N SER A 40 11.42 7.94 4.76
CA SER A 40 12.05 8.31 6.04
C SER A 40 11.98 9.80 6.36
N LYS A 41 11.94 10.69 5.35
CA LYS A 41 11.84 12.15 5.57
C LYS A 41 10.47 12.56 6.08
N GLU A 42 9.44 11.78 5.78
CA GLU A 42 8.06 12.03 6.14
C GLU A 42 7.63 11.25 7.40
N ASN A 43 8.53 10.43 7.98
CA ASN A 43 8.20 9.43 9.00
C ASN A 43 7.03 8.53 8.56
N ARG A 44 7.12 7.93 7.38
CA ARG A 44 6.06 7.06 6.83
C ARG A 44 6.61 5.76 6.27
N VAL A 45 5.84 4.69 6.45
CA VAL A 45 5.96 3.43 5.73
C VAL A 45 4.64 3.16 5.03
N LEU A 46 4.69 3.04 3.71
CA LEU A 46 3.53 2.68 2.90
C LEU A 46 3.64 1.22 2.51
N ILE A 47 2.58 0.46 2.74
CA ILE A 47 2.54 -0.98 2.47
C ILE A 47 1.33 -1.27 1.60
N LEU A 48 1.57 -1.75 0.39
CA LEU A 48 0.54 -2.25 -0.50
C LEU A 48 0.41 -3.76 -0.30
N THR A 49 -0.78 -4.22 0.09
CA THR A 49 -1.12 -5.63 0.13
C THR A 49 -2.03 -5.97 -1.05
N ARG A 50 -1.70 -7.04 -1.77
CA ARG A 50 -2.52 -7.56 -2.87
C ARG A 50 -2.72 -9.05 -2.72
N ASP A 51 -3.98 -9.47 -2.73
CA ASP A 51 -4.32 -10.89 -2.65
C ASP A 51 -5.50 -11.18 -3.58
N SER A 52 -5.35 -12.20 -4.42
CA SER A 52 -6.42 -12.70 -5.28
C SER A 52 -7.69 -13.15 -4.53
N GLN A 53 -7.60 -13.42 -3.22
CA GLN A 53 -8.70 -13.93 -2.39
C GLN A 53 -9.31 -12.88 -1.45
N THR A 54 -8.67 -11.71 -1.28
CA THR A 54 -9.13 -10.69 -0.34
C THR A 54 -9.08 -9.29 -0.95
N THR A 55 -9.72 -8.32 -0.31
CA THR A 55 -9.64 -6.92 -0.75
C THR A 55 -8.20 -6.39 -0.65
N ASP A 56 -7.71 -5.78 -1.73
CA ASP A 56 -6.43 -5.08 -1.74
C ASP A 56 -6.48 -3.86 -0.81
N TYR A 57 -5.38 -3.59 -0.09
CA TYR A 57 -5.31 -2.46 0.83
C TYR A 57 -3.98 -1.72 0.70
N LEU A 58 -4.04 -0.40 0.86
CA LEU A 58 -2.88 0.43 1.14
C LEU A 58 -2.91 0.83 2.61
N PHE A 59 -1.84 0.47 3.32
CA PHE A 59 -1.62 0.85 4.70
C PHE A 59 -0.57 1.96 4.77
N GLY A 60 -0.82 2.94 5.63
CA GLY A 60 0.15 3.93 6.04
C GLY A 60 0.48 3.76 7.52
N PHE A 61 1.75 3.51 7.81
CA PHE A 61 2.30 3.48 9.16
C PHE A 61 3.31 4.62 9.35
N ASP A 62 3.61 4.98 10.60
CA ASP A 62 4.85 5.68 10.92
C ASP A 62 6.04 4.70 11.03
N LEU A 63 7.26 5.19 11.31
CA LEU A 63 8.42 4.31 11.47
C LEU A 63 8.37 3.51 12.78
N GLU A 64 7.54 3.90 13.73
CA GLU A 64 7.33 3.23 15.00
C GLU A 64 6.30 2.08 14.92
N GLY A 65 5.64 1.92 13.75
CA GLY A 65 4.66 0.87 13.51
C GLY A 65 3.22 1.26 13.90
N GLN A 66 2.95 2.52 14.23
CA GLN A 66 1.59 3.02 14.44
C GLN A 66 0.84 3.06 13.12
N LEU A 67 -0.32 2.41 13.06
CA LEU A 67 -1.23 2.53 11.92
C LEU A 67 -1.84 3.93 11.88
N LEU A 68 -1.64 4.63 10.76
CA LEU A 68 -2.19 5.97 10.52
C LEU A 68 -3.43 5.90 9.63
N PHE A 69 -3.39 5.08 8.58
CA PHE A 69 -4.54 4.84 7.71
C PHE A 69 -4.51 3.46 7.06
N LYS A 70 -5.70 2.99 6.71
CA LYS A 70 -5.93 1.80 5.89
C LYS A 70 -7.02 2.15 4.88
N VAL A 71 -6.71 2.07 3.60
CA VAL A 71 -7.64 2.46 2.52
C VAL A 71 -7.73 1.40 1.44
N GLU A 72 -8.92 1.32 0.83
CA GLU A 72 -9.20 0.51 -0.36
C GLU A 72 -8.79 1.27 -1.63
N PRO A 73 -8.73 0.59 -2.80
CA PRO A 73 -8.56 1.28 -4.07
C PRO A 73 -9.61 2.38 -4.28
N PRO A 74 -9.27 3.44 -5.02
CA PRO A 74 -10.28 4.40 -5.49
C PRO A 74 -11.44 3.69 -6.19
N GLU A 75 -12.65 4.22 -6.05
CA GLU A 75 -13.86 3.63 -6.62
C GLU A 75 -13.69 3.37 -8.13
N HIS A 76 -14.08 2.17 -8.57
CA HIS A 76 -13.90 1.67 -9.94
C HIS A 76 -12.46 1.33 -10.35
N TYR A 77 -11.49 1.32 -9.44
CA TYR A 77 -10.11 0.93 -9.76
C TYR A 77 -9.62 -0.25 -8.92
N HIS A 78 -8.55 -0.90 -9.40
CA HIS A 78 -7.76 -1.86 -8.64
C HIS A 78 -6.35 -1.31 -8.40
N PHE A 79 -5.77 -1.59 -7.24
CA PHE A 79 -4.35 -1.30 -7.04
C PHE A 79 -3.49 -2.15 -7.96
N TRP A 80 -2.42 -1.55 -8.48
CA TRP A 80 -1.47 -2.23 -9.34
C TRP A 80 -0.09 -2.30 -8.69
N TYR A 81 0.58 -1.17 -8.51
CA TYR A 81 1.87 -1.11 -7.83
C TYR A 81 2.10 0.24 -7.15
N LEU A 82 2.87 0.21 -6.06
CA LEU A 82 3.21 1.39 -5.27
C LEU A 82 4.58 1.94 -5.69
N SER A 83 4.70 3.26 -5.80
CA SER A 83 5.94 3.96 -6.14
C SER A 83 6.06 5.27 -5.37
N GLY A 84 6.87 5.27 -4.30
CA GLY A 84 7.07 6.46 -3.47
C GLY A 84 5.77 6.94 -2.83
N LYS A 85 5.30 8.14 -3.22
CA LYS A 85 4.07 8.77 -2.72
C LYS A 85 2.87 8.60 -3.66
N GLN A 86 2.97 7.70 -4.62
CA GLN A 86 1.94 7.45 -5.61
C GLN A 86 1.68 5.96 -5.76
N VAL A 87 0.45 5.60 -6.09
CA VAL A 87 0.05 4.23 -6.43
C VAL A 87 -0.54 4.23 -7.83
N ALA A 88 -0.10 3.28 -8.65
CA ALA A 88 -0.70 3.04 -9.95
C ALA A 88 -1.94 2.18 -9.75
N CYS A 89 -3.03 2.53 -10.42
CA CYS A 89 -4.27 1.76 -10.40
C CYS A 89 -4.76 1.49 -11.82
N THR A 90 -5.30 0.30 -12.04
CA THR A 90 -5.95 -0.10 -13.30
C THR A 90 -7.48 0.00 -13.16
N GLU A 91 -8.19 0.17 -14.25
CA GLU A 91 -9.66 0.19 -14.25
C GLU A 91 -10.22 -1.18 -13.81
N ALA A 92 -11.17 -1.17 -12.88
CA ALA A 92 -11.89 -2.37 -12.43
C ALA A 92 -13.16 -2.64 -13.25
N ASP A 93 -13.77 -1.59 -13.81
CA ASP A 93 -15.01 -1.68 -14.56
C ASP A 93 -15.12 -0.58 -15.65
N ASP A 94 -16.31 -0.47 -16.24
CA ASP A 94 -16.60 0.51 -17.31
C ASP A 94 -17.02 1.89 -16.80
N GLN A 95 -17.18 2.07 -15.49
CA GLN A 95 -17.41 3.37 -14.87
C GLN A 95 -16.10 4.10 -14.55
N ALA A 96 -14.99 3.37 -14.45
CA ALA A 96 -13.67 3.98 -14.37
C ALA A 96 -13.35 4.83 -15.61
N LYS A 97 -12.68 5.97 -15.37
CA LYS A 97 -12.15 6.81 -16.42
C LYS A 97 -11.03 6.03 -17.13
N LYS A 98 -11.26 5.68 -18.39
CA LYS A 98 -10.27 4.95 -19.20
C LYS A 98 -9.00 5.77 -19.36
N SER A 99 -7.87 5.15 -19.08
CA SER A 99 -6.54 5.67 -19.30
C SER A 99 -6.18 5.62 -20.79
N PRO A 100 -5.43 6.61 -21.31
CA PRO A 100 -4.78 6.47 -22.62
C PRO A 100 -3.59 5.49 -22.61
N LEU A 101 -3.16 5.02 -21.44
CA LEU A 101 -2.09 4.04 -21.23
C LEU A 101 -2.67 2.79 -20.54
N SER A 102 -2.00 2.28 -19.50
CA SER A 102 -2.36 1.04 -18.79
C SER A 102 -3.09 1.29 -17.47
N GLY A 103 -3.09 2.52 -16.97
CA GLY A 103 -3.82 2.89 -15.75
C GLY A 103 -3.63 4.37 -15.40
N TRP A 104 -3.90 4.73 -14.15
CA TRP A 104 -3.70 6.08 -13.63
C TRP A 104 -2.80 6.05 -12.41
N TRP A 105 -1.94 7.05 -12.30
CA TRP A 105 -1.25 7.37 -11.06
C TRP A 105 -2.19 8.12 -10.14
N PHE A 106 -2.30 7.66 -8.90
CA PHE A 106 -2.98 8.35 -7.82
C PHE A 106 -1.94 8.83 -6.81
N SER A 107 -1.97 10.12 -6.48
CA SER A 107 -1.13 10.68 -5.42
C SER A 107 -1.76 10.43 -4.07
N ILE A 108 -0.94 10.02 -3.09
CA ILE A 108 -1.40 9.61 -1.76
C ILE A 108 -1.20 10.77 -0.78
N ASP A 109 -2.27 11.19 -0.11
CA ASP A 109 -2.17 12.04 1.08
C ASP A 109 -1.67 11.20 2.27
N LEU A 110 -0.44 11.48 2.70
CA LEU A 110 0.25 10.74 3.77
C LEU A 110 -0.35 10.95 5.17
N LEU A 111 -1.35 11.82 5.32
CA LEU A 111 -2.03 12.04 6.59
C LEU A 111 -3.23 11.11 6.78
N ASN A 112 -3.97 10.81 5.71
CA ASN A 112 -5.26 10.11 5.79
C ASN A 112 -5.44 9.00 4.74
N GLY A 113 -4.51 8.85 3.80
CA GLY A 113 -4.57 7.85 2.74
C GLY A 113 -5.50 8.22 1.58
N ASN A 114 -6.09 9.41 1.57
CA ASN A 114 -6.90 9.88 0.45
C ASN A 114 -6.06 9.94 -0.82
N MET A 115 -6.72 9.68 -1.94
CA MET A 115 -6.06 9.52 -3.23
C MET A 115 -6.63 10.48 -4.26
N GLU A 116 -5.73 11.22 -4.92
CA GLU A 116 -6.09 12.12 -6.00
C GLU A 116 -5.54 11.61 -7.32
N MET A 117 -6.42 11.44 -8.31
CA MET A 117 -6.04 11.02 -9.65
C MET A 117 -5.11 12.05 -10.30
N GLY A 118 -3.98 11.58 -10.80
CA GLY A 118 -2.98 12.35 -11.50
C GLY A 118 -2.88 11.96 -12.98
N SER A 119 -1.65 11.66 -13.42
CA SER A 119 -1.32 11.35 -14.81
C SER A 119 -1.57 9.89 -15.16
N PRO A 120 -1.68 9.54 -16.46
CA PRO A 120 -1.68 8.15 -16.90
C PRO A 120 -0.42 7.38 -16.42
N ALA A 121 -0.59 6.10 -16.07
CA ALA A 121 0.45 5.16 -15.68
C ALA A 121 0.71 4.13 -16.78
N TYR A 122 1.97 3.68 -16.88
CA TYR A 122 2.46 2.69 -17.84
C TYR A 122 2.92 1.43 -17.11
#